data_AF-A0A2D8VAN2-F1
#
_entry.id   AF-A0A2D8VAN2-F1
#
_cell.length_a   1.000
_cell.length_b   1.000
_cell.length_c   1.000
_cell.angle_alpha   90.00
_cell.angle_beta   90.00
_cell.angle_gamma   90.00
#
_symmetry.space_group_name_H-M   'P 1'
#
loop_
_entity.id
_entity.type
_entity.pdbx_description
1 polymer ?
#
loop_
_entity_poly.entity_id
_entity_poly.type
_entity_poly.pdbx_seq_one_letter_code
_entity_poly.pdbx_strand_id
1 'polypeptide(L)' 'MKEEKEVEQVARVFRNMGADEQAAKRMAGQLVKRAEQKAEENKTSKISELQKLLELSVYGAQGLLKPDEKGDFPGK' A
#
# COMPACT_ATOMS: atom_id res chain seq x y z
N MET A 1 6.28 4.85 17.93
CA MET A 1 5.40 6.05 17.92
C MET A 1 5.14 6.63 16.52
N LYS A 2 6.13 6.82 15.63
CA LYS A 2 5.86 7.34 14.27
C LYS A 2 5.18 6.30 13.36
N GLU A 3 5.67 5.07 13.36
CA GLU A 3 5.14 3.97 12.53
C GLU A 3 3.70 3.59 12.90
N GLU A 4 3.37 3.52 14.18
CA GLU A 4 2.02 3.19 14.65
C GLU A 4 0.98 4.22 14.19
N LYS A 5 1.33 5.52 14.25
CA LYS A 5 0.48 6.60 13.70
C LYS A 5 0.34 6.52 12.18
N GLU A 6 1.36 6.06 11.47
CA GLU A 6 1.34 5.88 10.03
C GLU A 6 0.45 4.70 9.63
N VAL A 7 0.57 3.57 10.34
CA VAL A 7 -0.32 2.42 10.20
C VAL A 7 -1.78 2.80 10.47
N GLU A 8 -2.04 3.62 11.48
CA GLU A 8 -3.40 4.11 11.74
C GLU A 8 -3.97 4.97 10.61
N GLN A 9 -3.16 5.85 10.01
CA GLN A 9 -3.58 6.68 8.88
C GLN A 9 -3.89 5.83 7.65
N VAL A 10 -3.02 4.87 7.32
CA VAL A 10 -3.23 3.94 6.21
C VAL A 10 -4.45 3.03 6.47
N ALA A 11 -4.65 2.58 7.72
CA ALA A 11 -5.82 1.78 8.09
C ALA A 11 -7.14 2.55 7.92
N ARG A 12 -7.15 3.88 8.02
CA ARG A 12 -8.36 4.68 7.69
C ARG A 12 -8.71 4.57 6.21
N VAL A 13 -7.72 4.51 5.32
CA VAL A 13 -7.95 4.32 3.87
C VAL A 13 -8.64 2.98 3.62
N PHE A 14 -8.11 1.89 4.18
CA PHE A 14 -8.72 0.56 4.02
C PHE A 14 -10.12 0.46 4.63
N ARG A 15 -10.38 1.12 5.77
CA ARG A 15 -11.73 1.23 6.33
C ARG A 15 -12.68 1.96 5.41
N ASN A 16 -12.25 3.07 4.80
CA ASN A 16 -13.05 3.82 3.82
C ASN A 16 -13.34 2.99 2.56
N MET A 17 -12.50 1.99 2.26
CA MET A 17 -12.71 1.02 1.18
C MET A 17 -13.58 -0.18 1.58
N GLY A 18 -14.10 -0.21 2.81
CA GLY A 18 -15.02 -1.24 3.29
C GLY A 18 -14.39 -2.38 4.09
N ALA A 19 -13.10 -2.32 4.41
CA ALA A 19 -12.47 -3.31 5.29
C ALA A 19 -12.89 -3.08 6.76
N ASP A 20 -13.07 -4.16 7.52
CA ASP A 20 -13.25 -4.07 8.96
C ASP A 20 -11.98 -3.55 9.65
N GLU A 21 -12.09 -3.11 10.91
CA GLU A 21 -10.98 -2.48 11.61
C GLU A 21 -9.75 -3.40 11.76
N GLN A 22 -9.95 -4.70 12.02
CA GLN A 22 -8.83 -5.63 12.19
C GLN A 22 -8.13 -5.89 10.87
N ALA A 23 -8.91 -6.13 9.80
CA ALA A 23 -8.37 -6.28 8.46
C ALA A 23 -7.62 -5.02 8.00
N ALA A 24 -8.22 -3.84 8.20
CA ALA A 24 -7.62 -2.56 7.83
C ALA A 24 -6.28 -2.31 8.54
N LYS A 25 -6.19 -2.59 9.85
CA LYS A 25 -4.93 -2.48 10.61
C LYS A 25 -3.88 -3.47 10.13
N ARG A 26 -4.26 -4.73 9.87
CA ARG A 26 -3.32 -5.75 9.33
C ARG A 26 -2.79 -5.36 7.95
N MET A 27 -3.67 -4.98 7.03
CA MET A 27 -3.29 -4.56 5.69
C MET A 27 -2.40 -3.31 5.72
N ALA A 28 -2.76 -2.32 6.54
CA ALA A 28 -1.93 -1.13 6.73
C ALA A 28 -0.52 -1.46 7.24
N GLY A 29 -0.40 -2.33 8.25
CA GLY A 29 0.90 -2.76 8.77
C GLY A 29 1.75 -3.47 7.71
N GLN A 30 1.13 -4.35 6.91
CA GLN A 30 1.83 -5.04 5.82
C GLN A 30 2.29 -4.07 4.72
N LEU A 31 1.43 -3.13 4.35
CA LEU A 31 1.71 -2.16 3.29
C LEU A 31 2.84 -1.21 3.67
N VAL A 32 2.83 -0.69 4.92
CA VAL A 32 3.87 0.19 5.45
C VAL A 32 5.23 -0.51 5.48
N LYS A 33 5.28 -1.77 5.96
CA LYS A 33 6.52 -2.57 5.95
C LYS A 33 7.03 -2.82 4.54
N ARG A 34 6.14 -3.11 3.59
CA ARG A 34 6.53 -3.34 2.19
C ARG A 34 7.02 -2.07 1.51
N ALA A 35 6.47 -0.91 1.86
CA ALA A 35 6.95 0.39 1.39
C ALA A 35 8.37 0.69 1.89
N GLU A 36 8.68 0.37 3.15
CA GLU A 36 10.03 0.52 3.70
C GLU A 36 11.04 -0.38 2.98
N GLN A 37 10.71 -1.66 2.82
CA GLN A 37 11.56 -2.60 2.11
C GLN A 37 11.85 -2.13 0.68
N LYS A 38 10.82 -1.73 -0.08
CA LYS A 38 10.98 -1.23 -1.44
C LYS A 38 11.75 0.08 -1.51
N ALA A 39 11.60 0.95 -0.53
CA ALA A 39 12.33 2.20 -0.46
C ALA A 39 13.84 1.94 -0.31
N GLU A 40 14.21 0.97 0.53
CA GLU A 40 15.59 0.53 0.69
C GLU A 40 16.14 -0.13 -0.59
N GLU A 41 15.41 -1.11 -1.16
CA GLU A 41 15.79 -1.83 -2.38
C GLU A 41 15.99 -0.87 -3.57
N ASN A 42 15.07 0.08 -3.75
CA ASN A 42 15.07 0.98 -4.91
C ASN A 42 15.82 2.29 -4.65
N LYS A 43 16.35 2.53 -3.45
CA LYS A 43 16.92 3.82 -3.01
C LYS A 43 15.96 5.00 -3.25
N THR A 44 14.69 4.79 -2.91
CA THR A 44 13.62 5.79 -3.06
C THR A 44 13.06 6.19 -1.69
N SER A 45 12.09 7.11 -1.67
CA SER A 45 11.40 7.47 -0.43
C SER A 45 10.31 6.46 -0.09
N LYS A 46 10.21 6.09 1.20
CA LYS A 46 9.10 5.32 1.77
C LYS A 46 7.74 5.88 1.37
N ILE A 47 7.58 7.20 1.38
CA ILE A 47 6.31 7.86 1.04
C ILE A 47 5.93 7.56 -0.42
N SER A 48 6.90 7.61 -1.34
CA SER A 48 6.66 7.34 -2.76
C SER A 48 6.28 5.88 -3.01
N GLU A 49 6.95 4.93 -2.34
CA GLU A 49 6.61 3.51 -2.46
C GLU A 49 5.26 3.18 -1.78
N LEU A 50 4.94 3.83 -0.67
CA LEU A 50 3.64 3.70 0.00
C LEU A 50 2.50 4.20 -0.90
N GLN A 51 2.69 5.34 -1.58
CA GLN A 51 1.72 5.87 -2.54
C GLN A 51 1.47 4.86 -3.66
N LYS A 52 2.52 4.31 -4.28
CA LYS A 52 2.39 3.30 -5.35
C LYS A 52 1.61 2.06 -4.88
N LEU A 53 1.91 1.57 -3.67
CA LEU A 53 1.23 0.40 -3.10
C LEU A 53 -0.24 0.68 -2.78
N LEU A 54 -0.57 1.88 -2.32
CA LEU A 54 -1.95 2.32 -2.09
C LEU A 54 -2.72 2.41 -3.41
N GLU A 55 -2.14 3.04 -4.43
CA GLU A 55 -2.76 3.10 -5.77
C GLU A 55 -3.06 1.70 -6.29
N LEU A 56 -2.10 0.77 -6.22
CA LEU A 56 -2.30 -0.61 -6.64
C LEU A 56 -3.43 -1.30 -5.86
N SER A 57 -3.53 -1.04 -4.56
CA SER A 57 -4.60 -1.58 -3.71
C SER A 57 -5.97 -1.04 -4.13
N VAL A 58 -6.04 0.24 -4.51
CA VAL A 58 -7.27 0.90 -4.99
C VAL A 58 -7.69 0.36 -6.36
N TYR A 59 -6.77 0.24 -7.32
CA TYR A 59 -7.07 -0.34 -8.62
C TYR A 59 -7.52 -1.80 -8.49
N GLY A 60 -6.79 -2.61 -7.71
CA GLY A 60 -7.13 -4.01 -7.47
C GLY A 60 -8.51 -4.18 -6.84
N ALA A 61 -8.89 -3.34 -5.88
CA ALA A 61 -10.21 -3.37 -5.25
C ALA A 61 -11.35 -3.01 -6.24
N GLN A 62 -11.06 -2.23 -7.28
CA GLN A 62 -12.02 -1.87 -8.32
C GLN A 62 -12.07 -2.89 -9.47
N GLY A 63 -11.28 -3.97 -9.41
CA GLY A 63 -11.12 -4.91 -10.51
C GLY A 63 -10.38 -4.32 -11.72
N LEU A 64 -9.63 -3.24 -11.50
CA LEU A 64 -8.87 -2.54 -12.52
C LEU A 64 -7.38 -2.87 -12.40
N LEU A 65 -6.67 -2.80 -13.52
CA LEU A 65 -5.22 -2.77 -13.54
C LEU A 65 -4.77 -1.31 -13.50
N LYS A 66 -3.72 -1.00 -12.71
CA LYS A 66 -3.11 0.33 -12.76
C LYS A 66 -2.61 0.57 -14.20
N PRO A 67 -2.96 1.69 -14.86
CA PRO A 67 -2.46 1.99 -16.19
C PRO A 67 -0.93 2.02 -16.17
N ASP A 68 -0.33 1.30 -17.11
CA ASP A 68 1.08 0.89 -17.14
C ASP A 68 2.04 2.08 -16.97
N GLU A 69 2.69 2.19 -15.80
CA GLU A 69 3.95 2.93 -15.65
C GLU A 69 5.10 1.95 -15.93
N LYS A 70 5.24 1.45 -17.16
CA LYS A 70 6.31 0.52 -17.62
C LYS A 70 6.80 -0.42 -16.51
N GLY A 71 5.97 -1.37 -16.10
CA GLY A 71 6.25 -2.19 -14.92
C GLY A 71 5.76 -3.61 -15.07
N ASP A 72 6.67 -4.48 -15.50
CA ASP A 72 6.55 -5.93 -15.54
C ASP A 72 5.81 -6.48 -14.30
N PHE A 73 4.56 -6.90 -14.50
CA PHE A 73 3.86 -7.78 -13.59
C PHE A 73 3.94 -9.19 -14.19
N PRO A 74 4.79 -10.10 -13.67
CA PRO A 74 4.75 -11.49 -14.11
C PRO A 74 3.47 -12.13 -13.57
N GLY A 75 2.43 -12.06 -14.38
CA GLY A 75 1.17 -12.77 -14.19
C GLY A 75 1.19 -14.11 -14.92
N LYS A 76 1.84 -15.10 -14.29
CA LYS A 76 1.53 -16.55 -14.24
C LYS A 76 2.78 -17.40 -14.08
#